data_AF-A0A915ZD74-F1
#
_entry.id   AF-A0A915ZD74-F1
#
_cell.length_a   1.000
_cell.length_b   1.000
_cell.length_c   1.000
_cell.angle_alpha   90.00
_cell.angle_beta   90.00
_cell.angle_gamma   90.00
#
_symmetry.space_group_name_H-M   'P 1'
#
loop_
_entity.id
_entity.type
_entity.pdbx_description
1 polymer ?
#
loop_
_entity_poly.entity_id
_entity_poly.type
_entity_poly.pdbx_seq_one_letter_code
_entity_poly.pdbx_strand_id
1 'polypeptide(L)'
;METNDAPLSSEKSSSDVACLYAKALNPETKTRYSGPHFFGLHLEILQQTRDIYRRATVLKSFDNLTQTGQNNRAKKIAKSISAIFDQETTKCCHLDDDSNLKSIEFSIRDNSFHFSFNEDNVEIKHKARAAVQACDKGQVTREGYRTLALISQDLPREWKVSAEKKDITYEMNEIIPISLINITPSPSDNSVFLKEMY
;
A
#
# COMPACT_ATOMS: atom_id res chain seq x y z
N MET A 1 24.31 -10.44 -66.14
CA MET A 1 24.22 -8.96 -66.16
C MET A 1 22.85 -8.63 -66.73
N GLU A 2 21.93 -8.01 -66.01
CA GLU A 2 22.04 -7.19 -64.80
C GLU A 2 21.09 -7.73 -63.73
N THR A 3 21.61 -8.02 -62.53
CA THR A 3 20.76 -7.90 -61.35
C THR A 3 20.44 -6.42 -61.29
N ASN A 4 19.19 -6.05 -61.57
CA ASN A 4 18.73 -4.70 -61.29
C ASN A 4 18.74 -4.54 -59.77
N ASP A 5 19.90 -4.20 -59.23
CA ASP A 5 20.16 -3.91 -57.82
C ASP A 5 19.60 -2.51 -57.47
N ALA A 6 18.39 -2.22 -57.95
CA ALA A 6 17.66 -1.04 -57.55
C ALA A 6 17.12 -1.29 -56.12
N PRO A 7 17.42 -0.42 -55.15
CA PRO A 7 16.94 -0.59 -53.79
C PRO A 7 15.41 -0.56 -53.76
N LEU A 8 14.81 -1.67 -53.35
CA LEU A 8 13.38 -1.76 -53.09
C LEU A 8 13.04 -0.83 -51.92
N SER A 9 12.41 0.28 -52.24
CA SER A 9 11.98 1.29 -51.28
C SER A 9 10.50 1.58 -51.46
N SER A 10 9.85 1.93 -50.36
CA SER A 10 8.49 2.41 -50.36
C SER A 10 8.40 3.50 -49.31
N GLU A 11 7.90 4.65 -49.73
CA GLU A 11 7.61 5.77 -48.84
C GLU A 11 6.34 5.51 -48.01
N LYS A 12 5.60 4.43 -48.30
CA LYS A 12 4.31 4.14 -47.66
C LYS A 12 4.48 3.54 -46.28
N SER A 13 5.22 2.43 -46.15
CA SER A 13 5.50 1.80 -44.85
C SER A 13 6.55 0.69 -44.98
N SER A 14 7.15 0.31 -43.85
CA SER A 14 8.03 -0.86 -43.78
C SER A 14 7.32 -2.17 -44.20
N SER A 15 6.07 -2.39 -43.81
CA SER A 15 5.33 -3.59 -44.24
C SER A 15 5.12 -3.63 -45.76
N ASP A 16 4.95 -2.46 -46.38
CA ASP A 16 4.82 -2.36 -47.83
C ASP A 16 6.14 -2.74 -48.52
N VAL A 17 7.28 -2.25 -48.03
CA VAL A 17 8.61 -2.69 -48.50
C VAL A 17 8.78 -4.21 -48.34
N ALA A 18 8.40 -4.77 -47.19
CA ALA A 18 8.50 -6.22 -46.94
C ALA A 18 7.62 -7.04 -47.91
N CYS A 19 6.40 -6.57 -48.20
CA CYS A 19 5.51 -7.22 -49.16
C CYS A 19 6.02 -7.10 -50.60
N LEU A 20 6.56 -5.94 -50.98
CA LEU A 20 7.15 -5.72 -52.31
C LEU A 20 8.35 -6.64 -52.53
N TYR A 21 9.20 -6.77 -51.51
CA TYR A 21 10.32 -7.71 -51.51
C TYR A 21 9.87 -9.16 -51.70
N ALA A 22 8.87 -9.61 -50.95
CA ALA A 22 8.36 -10.98 -51.09
C ALA A 22 7.76 -11.27 -52.47
N LYS A 23 7.07 -10.28 -53.07
CA LYS A 23 6.53 -10.38 -54.43
C LYS A 23 7.62 -10.39 -55.50
N ALA A 24 8.70 -9.64 -55.30
CA ALA A 24 9.84 -9.68 -56.22
C ALA A 24 10.51 -11.07 -56.23
N LEU A 25 10.58 -11.75 -55.08
CA LEU A 25 11.11 -13.11 -54.97
C LEU A 25 10.17 -14.17 -55.54
N ASN A 26 8.86 -14.03 -55.30
CA ASN A 26 7.85 -14.90 -55.89
C ASN A 26 6.60 -14.07 -56.24
N PRO A 27 6.39 -13.76 -57.54
CA PRO A 27 5.33 -12.87 -58.00
C PRO A 27 3.92 -13.35 -57.70
N GLU A 28 3.72 -14.66 -57.53
CA GLU A 28 2.41 -15.24 -57.25
C GLU A 28 2.07 -15.24 -55.76
N THR A 29 2.99 -14.78 -54.90
CA THR A 29 2.73 -14.70 -53.47
C THR A 29 1.63 -13.68 -53.17
N LYS A 30 0.56 -14.19 -52.56
CA LYS A 30 -0.53 -13.36 -52.02
C LYS A 30 -0.33 -13.06 -50.53
N THR A 31 0.70 -13.63 -49.91
CA THR A 31 1.02 -13.47 -48.49
C THR A 31 1.49 -12.04 -48.21
N ARG A 32 0.91 -11.40 -47.20
CA ARG A 32 1.35 -10.09 -46.71
C ARG A 32 2.29 -10.27 -45.52
N TYR A 33 3.41 -9.55 -45.51
CA TYR A 33 4.40 -9.56 -44.44
C TYR A 33 4.30 -8.31 -43.56
N SER A 34 4.47 -8.50 -42.25
CA SER A 34 4.57 -7.42 -41.29
C SER A 34 5.99 -6.87 -41.29
N GLY A 35 6.19 -5.62 -41.71
CA GLY A 35 7.50 -4.96 -41.82
C GLY A 35 8.28 -4.95 -40.52
N PRO A 36 7.71 -4.55 -39.37
CA PRO A 36 8.43 -4.56 -38.10
C PRO A 36 8.91 -5.94 -37.65
N HIS A 37 8.14 -7.00 -37.97
CA HIS A 37 8.52 -8.37 -37.67
C HIS A 37 9.55 -8.89 -38.68
N PHE A 38 9.31 -8.63 -39.97
CA PHE A 38 10.15 -9.02 -41.09
C PHE A 38 11.53 -8.37 -41.04
N PHE A 39 11.60 -7.08 -40.70
CA PHE A 39 12.85 -6.33 -40.53
C PHE A 39 13.44 -6.44 -39.12
N GLY A 40 12.84 -7.23 -38.24
CA GLY A 40 13.36 -7.43 -36.90
C GLY A 40 13.56 -6.11 -36.13
N LEU A 41 12.60 -5.18 -36.19
CA LEU A 41 12.48 -4.05 -35.22
C LEU A 41 12.07 -4.54 -33.80
N HIS A 42 12.10 -5.87 -33.65
CA HIS A 42 12.37 -6.72 -32.49
C HIS A 42 11.98 -6.20 -31.12
N LEU A 43 10.86 -6.74 -30.68
CA LEU A 43 10.32 -6.68 -29.32
C LEU A 43 11.33 -7.14 -28.26
N GLU A 44 12.28 -8.02 -28.59
CA GLU A 44 13.32 -8.46 -27.66
C GLU A 44 14.27 -7.32 -27.26
N ILE A 45 14.64 -6.44 -28.18
CA ILE A 45 15.49 -5.28 -27.88
C ILE A 45 14.71 -4.27 -27.03
N LEU A 46 13.41 -4.09 -27.30
CA LEU A 46 12.53 -3.28 -26.44
C LEU A 46 12.35 -3.90 -25.05
N GLN A 47 12.27 -5.23 -24.97
CA GLN A 47 12.20 -5.99 -23.72
C GLN A 47 13.48 -5.84 -22.90
N GLN A 48 14.64 -6.07 -23.54
CA GLN A 48 15.96 -5.89 -22.95
C GLN A 48 16.18 -4.45 -22.50
N THR A 49 15.78 -3.45 -23.31
CA THR A 49 15.85 -2.04 -22.95
C THR A 49 14.97 -1.74 -21.73
N ARG A 50 13.72 -2.23 -21.69
CA ARG A 50 12.85 -2.11 -20.52
C ARG A 50 13.44 -2.78 -19.28
N ASP A 51 14.06 -3.94 -19.44
CA ASP A 51 14.69 -4.66 -18.33
C ASP A 51 15.95 -3.95 -17.83
N ILE A 52 16.75 -3.35 -18.72
CA ILE A 52 17.89 -2.49 -18.38
C ILE A 52 17.40 -1.26 -17.62
N TYR A 53 16.36 -0.56 -18.08
CA TYR A 53 15.80 0.59 -17.37
C TYR A 53 15.17 0.20 -16.02
N ARG A 54 14.51 -0.97 -15.91
CA ARG A 54 14.03 -1.51 -14.63
C ARG A 54 15.17 -1.81 -13.65
N ARG A 55 16.29 -2.35 -14.13
CA ARG A 55 17.50 -2.59 -13.34
C ARG A 55 18.24 -1.28 -13.01
N ALA A 56 18.15 -0.27 -13.89
CA ALA A 56 18.78 1.03 -13.74
C ALA A 56 17.95 2.06 -12.96
N THR A 57 16.69 1.78 -12.60
CA THR A 57 15.98 2.56 -11.58
C THR A 57 16.69 2.38 -10.24
N VAL A 58 17.70 3.21 -10.00
CA VAL A 58 18.35 3.36 -8.72
C VAL A 58 17.24 3.63 -7.72
N LEU A 59 17.01 2.67 -6.82
CA LEU A 59 16.04 2.84 -5.75
C LEU A 59 16.43 4.11 -5.01
N LYS A 60 15.49 5.06 -4.93
CA LYS A 60 15.68 6.24 -4.09
C LYS A 60 16.09 5.78 -2.70
N SER A 61 17.07 6.47 -2.11
CA SER A 61 17.41 6.31 -0.70
C SER A 61 16.14 6.41 0.14
N PHE A 62 16.10 5.69 1.25
CA PHE A 62 14.93 5.66 2.13
C PHE A 62 14.54 7.06 2.63
N ASP A 63 15.52 7.93 2.88
CA ASP A 63 15.27 9.33 3.33
C ASP A 63 14.67 10.20 2.23
N ASN A 64 14.90 9.82 0.97
CA ASN A 64 14.39 10.55 -0.19
C ASN A 64 12.99 10.08 -0.60
N LEU A 65 12.35 9.25 0.23
CA LEU A 65 10.97 8.81 0.04
C LEU A 65 10.02 9.65 0.88
N THR A 66 8.81 9.84 0.37
CA THR A 66 7.69 10.32 1.19
C THR A 66 7.36 9.29 2.28
N GLN A 67 6.67 9.69 3.35
CA GLN A 67 6.20 8.77 4.39
C GLN A 67 5.44 7.57 3.80
N THR A 68 4.58 7.82 2.82
CA THR A 68 3.86 6.77 2.08
C THR A 68 4.82 5.85 1.33
N GLY A 69 5.86 6.39 0.69
CA GLY A 69 6.89 5.59 0.03
C GLY A 69 7.69 4.72 0.99
N GLN A 70 8.05 5.25 2.17
CA GLN A 70 8.72 4.50 3.23
C GLN A 70 7.84 3.35 3.72
N ASN A 71 6.57 3.63 4.03
CA ASN A 71 5.59 2.62 4.45
C ASN A 71 5.39 1.53 3.38
N ASN A 72 5.32 1.91 2.11
CA ASN A 72 5.17 0.95 1.01
C ASN A 72 6.41 0.06 0.86
N ARG A 73 7.61 0.60 1.07
CA ARG A 73 8.85 -0.19 1.04
C ARG A 73 8.91 -1.17 2.20
N ALA A 74 8.59 -0.73 3.42
CA ALA A 74 8.51 -1.60 4.59
C ALA A 74 7.45 -2.71 4.38
N LYS A 75 6.27 -2.36 3.86
CA LYS A 75 5.20 -3.33 3.55
C LYS A 75 5.64 -4.36 2.50
N LYS A 76 6.45 -3.96 1.53
CA LYS A 76 7.00 -4.89 0.53
C LYS A 76 7.94 -5.91 1.17
N ILE A 77 8.80 -5.48 2.09
CA ILE A 77 9.69 -6.36 2.85
C ILE A 77 8.87 -7.35 3.69
N ALA A 78 7.91 -6.86 4.46
CA ALA A 78 7.06 -7.71 5.30
C ALA A 78 6.31 -8.78 4.49
N LYS A 79 5.76 -8.41 3.32
CA LYS A 79 5.12 -9.36 2.40
C LYS A 79 6.08 -10.43 1.88
N SER A 80 7.32 -10.04 1.54
CA SER A 80 8.32 -10.99 1.08
C SER A 80 8.73 -11.98 2.19
N ILE A 81 8.90 -11.50 3.42
CA ILE A 81 9.21 -12.36 4.57
C ILE A 81 8.05 -13.32 4.85
N SER A 82 6.81 -12.85 4.82
CA SER A 82 5.61 -13.70 4.97
C SER A 82 5.58 -14.82 3.94
N ALA A 83 5.84 -14.51 2.67
CA ALA A 83 5.87 -15.53 1.61
C ALA A 83 6.99 -16.56 1.79
N ILE A 84 8.16 -16.13 2.30
CA ILE A 84 9.26 -17.04 2.64
C ILE A 84 8.86 -17.92 3.82
N PHE A 85 8.25 -17.35 4.86
CA PHE A 85 7.75 -18.11 6.01
C PHE A 85 6.77 -19.19 5.56
N ASP A 86 5.77 -18.86 4.74
CA ASP A 86 4.78 -19.82 4.24
C ASP A 86 5.46 -20.97 3.50
N GLN A 87 6.43 -20.65 2.63
CA GLN A 87 7.18 -21.63 1.85
C GLN A 87 8.03 -22.55 2.73
N GLU A 88 8.73 -22.01 3.72
CA GLU A 88 9.57 -22.81 4.62
C GLU A 88 8.73 -23.65 5.57
N THR A 89 7.59 -23.11 6.01
CA THR A 89 6.62 -23.81 6.83
C THR A 89 6.10 -25.05 6.11
N THR A 90 5.79 -24.96 4.81
CA THR A 90 5.33 -26.12 4.02
C THR A 90 6.39 -27.22 3.91
N LYS A 91 7.68 -26.87 4.00
CA LYS A 91 8.80 -27.81 3.92
C LYS A 91 9.15 -28.42 5.27
N CYS A 92 9.03 -27.64 6.35
CA CYS A 92 9.65 -27.93 7.64
C CYS A 92 8.66 -28.31 8.74
N CYS A 93 7.36 -28.01 8.58
CA CYS A 93 6.33 -28.28 9.58
C CYS A 93 5.33 -29.33 9.08
N HIS A 94 4.74 -30.10 9.99
CA HIS A 94 3.59 -30.94 9.67
C HIS A 94 2.34 -30.05 9.51
N LEU A 95 1.36 -30.49 8.71
CA LEU A 95 0.12 -29.74 8.50
C LEU A 95 -0.69 -29.53 9.79
N ASP A 96 -0.50 -30.41 10.77
CA ASP A 96 -1.19 -30.37 12.07
C ASP A 96 -0.50 -29.44 13.09
N ASP A 97 0.67 -28.87 12.76
CA ASP A 97 1.45 -28.05 13.70
C ASP A 97 0.97 -26.60 13.80
N ASP A 98 -0.04 -26.18 13.01
CA ASP A 98 -0.67 -24.84 13.01
C ASP A 98 0.33 -23.67 13.11
N SER A 99 1.44 -23.80 12.37
CA SER A 99 2.52 -22.83 12.29
C SER A 99 2.06 -21.54 11.62
N ASN A 100 2.21 -20.43 12.35
CA ASN A 100 1.58 -19.16 12.02
C ASN A 100 2.53 -17.99 12.31
N LEU A 101 2.78 -17.13 11.32
CA LEU A 101 3.56 -15.92 11.50
C LEU A 101 2.72 -14.85 12.21
N LYS A 102 3.06 -14.52 13.46
CA LYS A 102 2.27 -13.57 14.27
C LYS A 102 2.51 -12.11 13.87
N SER A 103 3.78 -11.71 13.89
CA SER A 103 4.19 -10.35 13.52
C SER A 103 5.61 -10.32 12.94
N ILE A 104 5.92 -9.21 12.26
CA ILE A 104 7.25 -8.87 11.79
C ILE A 104 7.57 -7.47 12.32
N GLU A 105 8.65 -7.35 13.09
CA GLU A 105 9.21 -6.07 13.53
C GLU A 105 10.63 -5.89 12.97
N PHE A 106 10.90 -4.71 12.41
CA PHE A 106 12.23 -4.34 11.94
C PHE A 106 12.35 -2.82 11.82
N SER A 107 13.59 -2.32 11.80
CA SER A 107 13.87 -0.92 11.54
C SER A 107 14.56 -0.71 10.19
N ILE A 108 14.32 0.44 9.58
CA ILE A 108 15.14 0.97 8.49
C ILE A 108 15.63 2.34 8.96
N ARG A 109 16.94 2.43 9.25
CA ARG A 109 17.53 3.57 9.98
C ARG A 109 16.86 3.71 11.36
N ASP A 110 16.35 4.88 11.68
CA ASP A 110 15.71 5.18 12.97
C ASP A 110 14.19 4.95 12.95
N ASN A 111 13.63 4.51 11.82
CA ASN A 111 12.19 4.23 11.70
C ASN A 111 11.90 2.75 11.99
N SER A 112 11.17 2.49 13.08
CA SER A 112 10.66 1.15 13.41
C SER A 112 9.34 0.85 12.69
N PHE A 113 9.22 -0.38 12.18
CA PHE A 113 8.05 -0.89 11.49
C PHE A 113 7.59 -2.19 12.13
N HIS A 114 6.29 -2.31 12.34
CA HIS A 114 5.65 -3.50 12.86
C HIS A 114 4.42 -3.87 12.04
N PHE A 115 4.35 -5.13 11.65
CA PHE A 115 3.26 -5.72 10.87
C PHE A 115 2.72 -6.95 11.59
N SER A 116 1.47 -6.91 12.03
CA SER A 116 0.73 -8.07 12.53
C SER A 116 -0.03 -8.76 11.38
N PHE A 117 -0.02 -10.09 11.36
CA PHE A 117 -0.66 -10.89 10.31
C PHE A 117 -1.91 -11.64 10.79
N ASN A 118 -1.93 -12.02 12.08
CA ASN A 118 -2.97 -12.86 12.66
C ASN A 118 -3.70 -12.17 13.83
N GLU A 119 -3.99 -10.88 13.69
CA GLU A 119 -4.79 -10.20 14.70
C GLU A 119 -6.27 -10.46 14.39
N ASP A 120 -6.89 -11.38 15.14
CA ASP A 120 -8.30 -11.69 15.00
C ASP A 120 -9.14 -10.42 15.23
N ASN A 121 -10.18 -10.20 14.42
CA ASN A 121 -11.09 -9.06 14.60
C ASN A 121 -11.68 -9.02 16.03
N VAL A 122 -11.88 -10.19 16.62
CA VAL A 122 -12.35 -10.35 18.01
C VAL A 122 -11.29 -9.88 19.01
N GLU A 123 -10.03 -10.30 18.84
CA GLU A 123 -8.92 -9.88 19.71
C GLU A 123 -8.66 -8.37 19.60
N ILE A 124 -8.70 -7.82 18.39
CA ILE A 124 -8.58 -6.36 18.14
C ILE A 124 -9.67 -5.61 18.90
N LYS A 125 -10.93 -6.08 18.83
CA LYS A 125 -12.07 -5.46 19.51
C LYS A 125 -11.89 -5.53 21.03
N HIS A 126 -11.51 -6.68 21.57
CA HIS A 126 -11.24 -6.83 23.01
C HIS A 126 -10.14 -5.90 23.50
N LYS A 127 -9.02 -5.79 22.78
CA LYS A 127 -7.95 -4.84 23.11
C LYS A 127 -8.44 -3.40 23.11
N ALA A 128 -9.21 -3.00 22.08
CA ALA A 128 -9.78 -1.65 22.01
C ALA A 128 -10.72 -1.36 23.19
N ARG A 129 -11.59 -2.33 23.54
CA ARG A 129 -12.54 -2.21 24.65
C ARG A 129 -11.84 -2.14 26.01
N ALA A 130 -10.80 -2.95 26.22
CA ALA A 130 -9.94 -2.87 27.39
C ALA A 130 -9.22 -1.51 27.50
N ALA A 131 -8.75 -0.97 26.37
CA ALA A 131 -8.13 0.35 26.34
C ALA A 131 -9.13 1.47 26.68
N VAL A 132 -10.37 1.41 26.16
CA VAL A 132 -11.44 2.36 26.57
C VAL A 132 -11.67 2.28 28.08
N GLN A 133 -11.81 1.07 28.62
CA GLN A 133 -12.03 0.87 30.05
C GLN A 133 -10.88 1.40 30.90
N ALA A 134 -9.62 1.15 30.50
CA ALA A 134 -8.44 1.65 31.18
C ALA A 134 -8.37 3.18 31.14
N CYS A 135 -8.67 3.79 29.99
CA CYS A 135 -8.73 5.24 29.84
C CYS A 135 -9.80 5.86 30.74
N ASP A 136 -11.01 5.30 30.76
CA ASP A 136 -12.10 5.84 31.58
C ASP A 136 -11.82 5.67 33.08
N LYS A 137 -11.28 4.51 33.51
CA LYS A 137 -10.87 4.28 34.91
C LYS A 137 -9.70 5.15 35.35
N GLY A 138 -8.72 5.33 34.47
CA GLY A 138 -7.51 6.10 34.75
C GLY A 138 -7.64 7.59 34.43
N GLN A 139 -8.81 8.05 33.98
CA GLN A 139 -9.04 9.42 33.50
C GLN A 139 -8.01 9.87 32.45
N VAL A 140 -7.59 8.95 31.58
CA VAL A 140 -6.60 9.22 30.53
C VAL A 140 -7.27 10.01 29.42
N THR A 141 -6.74 11.20 29.14
CA THR A 141 -7.22 12.02 28.03
C THR A 141 -6.90 11.35 26.70
N ARG A 142 -7.64 11.71 25.65
CA ARG A 142 -7.37 11.24 24.28
C ARG A 142 -5.91 11.52 23.86
N GLU A 143 -5.37 12.67 24.23
CA GLU A 143 -3.98 13.04 23.93
C GLU A 143 -2.97 12.21 24.72
N GLY A 144 -3.25 11.96 26.00
CA GLY A 144 -2.44 11.07 26.83
C GLY A 144 -2.39 9.66 26.24
N TYR A 145 -3.54 9.12 25.84
CA TYR A 145 -3.58 7.80 25.19
C TYR A 145 -2.84 7.79 23.84
N ARG A 146 -2.99 8.85 23.03
CA ARG A 146 -2.27 8.98 21.76
C ARG A 146 -0.75 8.93 21.97
N THR A 147 -0.25 9.57 23.02
CA THR A 147 1.17 9.53 23.39
C THR A 147 1.62 8.12 23.78
N LEU A 148 0.83 7.40 24.57
CA LEU A 148 1.12 6.01 24.96
C LEU A 148 1.15 5.07 23.74
N ALA A 149 0.14 5.18 22.86
CA ALA A 149 0.01 4.36 21.66
C ALA A 149 1.08 4.67 20.58
N LEU A 150 1.78 5.80 20.66
CA LEU A 150 2.95 6.08 19.82
C LEU A 150 4.19 5.29 20.25
N ILE A 151 4.32 4.99 21.54
CA ILE A 151 5.48 4.31 22.12
C ILE A 151 5.29 2.80 22.10
N SER A 152 4.08 2.32 22.41
CA SER A 152 3.77 0.90 22.51
C SER A 152 2.98 0.42 21.29
N GLN A 153 3.61 -0.42 20.46
CA GLN A 153 2.99 -0.98 19.25
C GLN A 153 1.89 -1.99 19.56
N ASP A 154 1.90 -2.59 20.76
CA ASP A 154 0.87 -3.53 21.23
C ASP A 154 -0.45 -2.84 21.63
N LEU A 155 -0.44 -1.51 21.78
CA LEU A 155 -1.65 -0.77 22.09
C LEU A 155 -2.49 -0.54 20.83
N PRO A 156 -3.82 -0.68 20.92
CA PRO A 156 -4.69 -0.35 19.80
C PRO A 156 -4.56 1.12 19.44
N ARG A 157 -4.43 1.41 18.14
CA ARG A 157 -4.34 2.79 17.64
C ARG A 157 -5.53 3.62 18.11
N GLU A 158 -5.29 4.91 18.36
CA GLU A 158 -6.28 5.85 18.92
C GLU A 158 -7.64 5.81 18.18
N TRP A 159 -7.63 5.75 16.84
CA TRP A 159 -8.87 5.70 16.07
C TRP A 159 -9.69 4.43 16.32
N LYS A 160 -9.06 3.27 16.62
CA LYS A 160 -9.76 2.03 16.98
C LYS A 160 -10.42 2.16 18.35
N VAL A 161 -9.71 2.74 19.32
CA VAL A 161 -10.23 2.99 20.68
C VAL A 161 -11.40 3.99 20.63
N SER A 162 -11.29 5.02 19.81
CA SER A 162 -12.36 6.01 19.59
C SER A 162 -13.60 5.39 18.93
N ALA A 163 -13.41 4.49 17.95
CA ALA A 163 -14.50 3.73 17.34
C ALA A 163 -15.21 2.84 18.37
N GLU A 164 -14.48 2.04 19.14
CA GLU A 164 -15.07 1.18 20.18
C GLU A 164 -15.78 2.01 21.27
N LYS A 165 -15.26 3.20 21.62
CA LYS A 165 -15.95 4.10 22.57
C LYS A 165 -17.31 4.56 22.05
N LYS A 166 -17.44 4.79 20.73
CA LYS A 166 -18.73 5.10 20.10
C LYS A 166 -19.66 3.90 20.12
N ASP A 167 -19.15 2.72 19.81
CA ASP A 167 -19.93 1.47 19.82
C ASP A 167 -20.48 1.18 21.23
N ILE A 168 -19.65 1.33 22.27
CA ILE A 168 -20.09 1.23 23.67
C ILE A 168 -21.17 2.26 23.99
N THR A 169 -21.02 3.50 23.52
CA THR A 169 -22.02 4.56 23.74
C THR A 169 -23.36 4.19 23.10
N TYR A 170 -23.35 3.59 21.91
CA TYR A 170 -24.54 3.08 21.25
C TYR A 170 -25.16 1.92 22.05
N GLU A 171 -24.36 0.92 22.43
CA GLU A 171 -24.81 -0.20 23.28
C GLU A 171 -25.41 0.30 24.61
N MET A 172 -24.81 1.31 25.24
CA MET A 172 -25.31 1.92 26.47
C MET A 172 -26.64 2.63 26.25
N ASN A 173 -26.80 3.36 25.14
CA ASN A 173 -28.02 4.11 24.85
C ASN A 173 -29.25 3.21 24.66
N GLU A 174 -29.05 1.99 24.15
CA GLU A 174 -30.12 0.98 24.07
C GLU A 174 -30.58 0.48 25.45
N ILE A 175 -29.68 0.47 26.44
CA ILE A 175 -29.98 0.02 27.82
C ILE A 175 -30.50 1.17 28.68
N ILE A 176 -29.86 2.33 28.58
CA ILE A 176 -30.15 3.55 29.33
C ILE A 176 -30.21 4.69 28.31
N PRO A 177 -31.42 5.15 27.92
CA PRO A 177 -31.55 6.23 26.95
C PRO A 177 -30.81 7.48 27.39
N ILE A 178 -29.84 7.91 26.59
CA ILE A 178 -29.06 9.13 26.83
C ILE A 178 -29.68 10.24 25.96
N SER A 179 -30.32 11.21 26.59
CA SER A 179 -30.82 12.41 25.91
C SER A 179 -29.81 13.56 26.05
N LEU A 180 -29.54 14.25 24.93
CA LEU A 180 -28.78 15.49 24.94
C LEU A 180 -29.70 16.63 25.35
N ILE A 181 -29.37 17.31 26.44
CA ILE A 181 -30.08 18.52 26.88
C ILE A 181 -29.20 19.72 26.53
N ASN A 182 -29.71 20.60 25.66
CA ASN A 182 -29.06 21.89 25.40
C ASN A 182 -29.27 22.79 26.62
N ILE A 183 -28.19 23.01 27.38
CA ILE A 183 -28.19 24.02 28.43
C ILE A 183 -27.93 25.36 27.73
N THR A 184 -28.98 26.15 27.54
CA THR A 184 -28.81 27.54 27.12
C THR A 184 -28.15 28.32 28.26
N PRO A 185 -27.07 29.08 28.00
CA PRO A 185 -26.48 29.92 29.03
C PRO A 185 -27.53 30.93 29.50
N SER A 186 -27.72 31.04 30.82
CA SER A 186 -28.66 32.01 31.37
C SER A 186 -28.22 33.43 31.00
N PRO A 187 -29.13 34.37 30.68
CA PRO A 187 -28.77 35.71 30.23
C PRO A 187 -28.15 36.64 31.29
N SER A 188 -27.82 36.14 32.48
CA SER A 188 -27.26 36.96 33.57
C SER A 188 -25.94 36.38 34.04
N ASP A 189 -24.84 36.87 33.46
CA ASP A 189 -23.61 37.27 34.18
C ASP A 189 -22.57 37.85 33.21
N ASN A 190 -23.00 38.79 32.35
CA ASN A 190 -22.10 39.58 31.49
C ASN A 190 -21.51 40.82 32.21
N SER A 191 -21.46 40.85 33.54
CA SER A 191 -21.07 42.06 34.29
C SER A 191 -19.64 42.09 34.83
N VAL A 192 -18.78 41.08 34.61
CA VAL A 192 -17.46 41.05 35.30
C VAL A 192 -16.21 41.00 34.42
N PHE A 193 -16.27 40.72 33.11
CA PHE A 193 -15.03 40.48 32.32
C PHE A 193 -14.59 41.55 31.32
N LEU A 194 -15.12 42.78 31.38
CA LEU A 194 -14.57 43.93 30.62
C LEU A 194 -13.80 44.92 31.50
N LYS A 195 -12.84 44.42 32.27
CA LYS A 195 -11.83 45.23 32.95
C LYS A 195 -10.53 44.44 33.08
N GLU A 196 -9.79 44.33 31.99
CA GLU A 196 -8.31 44.19 31.95
C GLU A 196 -7.83 43.95 30.50
N MET A 197 -8.00 44.97 29.65
CA MET A 197 -7.23 45.08 28.41
C MET A 197 -6.89 46.55 28.14
N TYR A 198 -6.01 47.08 28.99
CA TYR A 198 -5.01 48.08 28.62
C TYR A 198 -3.69 47.65 29.23
#